data_AF-A0A9Q4L8G4-F1
#
_entry.id   AF-A0A9Q4L8G4-F1
#
_cell.length_a   1.000
_cell.length_b   1.000
_cell.length_c   1.000
_cell.angle_alpha   90.00
_cell.angle_beta   90.00
_cell.angle_gamma   90.00
#
_symmetry.space_group_name_H-M   'P 1'
#
loop_
_entity.id
_entity.type
_entity.pdbx_description
1 polymer ?
#
loop_
_entity_poly.entity_id
_entity_poly.type
_entity_poly.pdbx_seq_one_letter_code
_entity_poly.pdbx_strand_id
1 'polypeptide(L)'
;MLGDSGVKRGVSTKIIEHIAKMEGTEPVKLPPLYEAIDPDALERLFASKKDGAERSGRVEFQYNGYTVIAEFDEELRITTEEIASVFD
;
A
#
# COMPACT_ATOMS: atom_id res chain seq x y z
N MET A 1 -3.52 32.20 2.23
CA MET A 1 -3.01 31.10 1.39
C MET A 1 -3.51 29.83 2.03
N LEU A 2 -4.48 29.16 1.39
CA LEU A 2 -4.90 27.84 1.85
C LEU A 2 -3.63 26.99 1.83
N GLY A 3 -3.16 26.60 3.01
CA GLY A 3 -2.19 25.54 3.13
C GLY A 3 -2.89 24.31 2.59
N ASP A 4 -2.70 24.09 1.29
CA ASP A 4 -2.80 22.80 0.64
C ASP A 4 -1.99 21.86 1.54
N SER A 5 -2.68 21.34 2.54
CA SER A 5 -2.19 20.25 3.38
C SER A 5 -2.33 19.11 2.41
N GLY A 6 -1.35 19.06 1.49
CA GLY A 6 -1.31 18.17 0.37
C GLY A 6 -1.70 16.85 0.96
N VAL A 7 -2.91 16.41 0.59
CA VAL A 7 -3.41 15.10 0.97
C VAL A 7 -2.33 14.19 0.43
N LYS A 8 -1.41 13.78 1.31
CA LYS A 8 -0.59 12.60 1.11
C LYS A 8 -1.67 11.56 0.93
N ARG A 9 -2.05 11.30 -0.33
CA ARG A 9 -2.96 10.21 -0.67
C ARG A 9 -2.32 9.04 0.04
N GLY A 10 -2.96 8.59 1.12
CA GLY A 10 -2.34 7.69 2.07
C GLY A 10 -1.79 6.50 1.33
N VAL A 11 -0.67 5.95 1.79
CA VAL A 11 -0.04 4.82 1.09
C VAL A 11 -1.07 3.69 0.90
N SER A 12 -1.97 3.51 1.88
CA SER A 12 -3.16 2.66 1.82
C SER A 12 -4.06 2.93 0.60
N THR A 13 -4.37 4.19 0.29
CA THR A 13 -5.20 4.57 -0.86
C THR A 13 -4.51 4.19 -2.17
N LYS A 14 -3.21 4.49 -2.31
CA LYS A 14 -2.44 4.15 -3.51
C LYS A 14 -2.37 2.64 -3.75
N ILE A 15 -2.21 1.86 -2.69
CA ILE A 15 -2.21 0.39 -2.75
C ILE A 15 -3.55 -0.11 -3.28
N ILE A 16 -4.68 0.35 -2.70
CA ILE A 16 -6.02 -0.08 -3.14
C ILE A 16 -6.26 0.35 -4.60
N GLU A 17 -5.90 1.58 -4.99
CA GLU A 17 -6.04 2.04 -6.38
C GLU A 17 -5.20 1.21 -7.36
N HIS A 18 -3.99 0.81 -6.97
CA HIS A 18 -3.13 -0.03 -7.79
C HIS A 18 -3.74 -1.41 -8.02
N ILE A 19 -4.20 -2.07 -6.95
CA ILE A 19 -4.82 -3.39 -7.04
C ILE A 19 -6.14 -3.31 -7.82
N ALA A 20 -6.96 -2.28 -7.57
CA ALA A 20 -8.22 -2.06 -8.26
C ALA A 20 -8.01 -1.91 -9.77
N LYS A 21 -7.02 -1.10 -10.16
CA LYS A 21 -6.65 -0.91 -11.57
C LYS A 21 -6.13 -2.20 -12.21
N MET A 22 -5.38 -3.01 -11.47
CA MET A 22 -4.83 -4.27 -11.97
C MET A 22 -5.91 -5.33 -12.19
N GLU A 23 -6.83 -5.48 -11.22
CA GLU A 23 -8.01 -6.35 -11.30
C GLU A 23 -9.08 -5.83 -12.27
N GLY A 24 -8.98 -4.56 -12.71
CA GLY A 24 -9.99 -3.91 -13.54
C GLY A 24 -11.31 -3.68 -12.80
N THR A 25 -11.26 -3.60 -11.47
CA THR A 25 -12.42 -3.45 -10.60
C THR A 25 -12.36 -2.13 -9.84
N GLU A 26 -13.42 -1.82 -9.10
CA GLU A 26 -13.47 -0.62 -8.28
C GLU A 26 -12.86 -0.89 -6.90
N PRO A 27 -12.17 0.09 -6.29
CA PRO A 27 -11.58 -0.06 -4.97
C PRO A 27 -12.61 -0.39 -3.87
N VAL A 28 -13.90 -0.07 -4.11
CA VAL A 28 -15.02 -0.39 -3.21
C VAL A 28 -15.58 -1.80 -3.40
N LYS A 29 -15.28 -2.46 -4.53
CA LYS A 29 -15.66 -3.86 -4.82
C LYS A 29 -14.61 -4.84 -4.37
N LEU A 30 -13.37 -4.37 -4.28
CA LEU A 30 -12.27 -5.08 -3.65
C LEU A 30 -12.54 -5.31 -2.16
N PRO A 31 -12.08 -6.45 -1.59
CA PRO A 31 -12.17 -6.66 -0.16
C PRO A 31 -11.45 -5.54 0.60
N PRO A 32 -11.95 -5.10 1.75
CA PRO A 32 -11.31 -4.02 2.47
C PRO A 32 -9.85 -4.32 2.80
N LEU A 33 -8.94 -3.38 2.50
CA LEU A 33 -7.50 -3.56 2.75
C LEU A 33 -7.21 -3.87 4.23
N TYR A 34 -8.04 -3.37 5.15
CA TYR A 34 -7.97 -3.64 6.59
C TYR A 34 -8.14 -5.12 6.97
N GLU A 35 -8.69 -5.96 6.09
CA GLU A 35 -8.77 -7.41 6.33
C GLU A 35 -7.40 -8.09 6.20
N ALA A 36 -6.53 -7.55 5.34
CA ALA A 36 -5.18 -8.07 5.14
C ALA A 36 -4.13 -7.26 5.89
N ILE A 37 -4.29 -5.94 5.94
CA ILE A 37 -3.33 -5.04 6.57
C ILE A 37 -3.97 -3.75 7.08
N ASP A 38 -3.60 -3.35 8.29
CA ASP A 38 -4.14 -2.16 8.91
C ASP A 38 -3.61 -0.88 8.20
N PRO A 39 -4.49 -0.09 7.55
CA PRO A 39 -4.07 1.09 6.80
C PRO A 39 -3.51 2.20 7.70
N ASP A 40 -3.91 2.25 8.98
CA ASP A 40 -3.37 3.21 9.95
C ASP A 40 -1.97 2.80 10.40
N ALA A 41 -1.73 1.51 10.61
CA ALA A 41 -0.39 0.97 10.86
C ALA A 41 0.55 1.23 9.67
N LEU A 42 0.03 1.07 8.45
CA LEU A 42 0.75 1.36 7.21
C LEU A 42 1.08 2.85 7.14
N GLU A 43 0.09 3.73 7.32
CA GLU A 43 0.29 5.17 7.39
C GLU A 43 1.29 5.56 8.48
N ARG A 44 1.32 4.87 9.62
CA ARG A 44 2.29 5.11 10.72
C ARG A 44 3.70 4.62 10.40
N LEU A 45 3.83 3.50 9.71
CA LEU A 45 5.11 2.98 9.18
C LEU A 45 5.71 4.00 8.20
N PHE A 46 4.88 4.57 7.35
CA PHE A 46 5.27 5.57 6.35
C PHE A 46 5.20 7.02 6.85
N ALA A 47 4.60 7.27 8.01
CA ALA A 47 4.54 8.59 8.63
C ALA A 47 5.97 9.00 8.98
N SER A 48 6.46 10.03 8.30
CA SER A 48 7.81 10.57 8.45
C SER A 48 8.14 10.76 9.92
N LYS A 49 9.18 10.09 10.43
CA LYS A 49 9.75 10.48 11.73
C LYS A 49 10.30 11.88 11.53
N LYS A 50 10.05 12.76 12.50
CA LYS A 50 10.49 14.16 12.54
C LYS A 50 12.02 14.37 12.46
N ASP A 51 12.80 13.31 12.24
CA ASP A 51 14.23 13.22 12.52
C ASP A 51 15.10 13.17 11.25
N GLY A 52 14.53 13.39 10.06
CA GLY A 52 15.32 13.59 8.83
C GLY A 52 16.06 12.36 8.29
N ALA A 53 15.88 11.18 8.88
CA ALA A 53 16.39 9.93 8.33
C ALA A 53 15.55 9.50 7.12
N GLU A 54 16.21 9.24 5.99
CA GLU A 54 15.63 8.54 4.83
C GLU A 54 15.04 7.22 5.34
N ARG A 55 13.70 7.16 5.40
CA ARG A 55 13.00 5.98 5.89
C ARG A 55 12.72 5.08 4.70
N SER A 56 13.56 4.07 4.52
CA SER A 56 13.20 2.93 3.71
C SER A 56 12.20 2.06 4.48
N GLY A 57 11.09 1.71 3.84
CA GLY A 57 10.00 0.93 4.43
C GLY A 57 9.44 -0.05 3.42
N ARG A 58 9.49 -1.34 3.73
CA ARG A 58 8.92 -2.42 2.90
C ARG A 58 7.79 -3.09 3.67
N VAL A 59 6.64 -3.17 3.03
CA VAL A 59 5.45 -3.85 3.55
C VAL A 59 5.02 -4.89 2.54
N GLU A 60 4.88 -6.14 2.99
CA GLU A 60 4.47 -7.27 2.18
C GLU A 60 3.27 -7.93 2.87
N PHE A 61 2.17 -8.11 2.14
CA PHE A 61 0.97 -8.76 2.66
C PHE A 61 0.24 -9.52 1.55
N GLN A 62 -0.51 -10.55 1.94
CA GLN A 62 -1.31 -11.33 0.99
C GLN A 62 -2.71 -10.74 0.91
N TYR A 63 -3.18 -10.53 -0.32
CA TYR A 63 -4.45 -9.91 -0.59
C TYR A 63 -5.06 -10.47 -1.87
N ASN A 64 -6.28 -10.99 -1.77
CA ASN A 64 -7.03 -11.56 -2.89
C ASN A 64 -6.28 -12.64 -3.71
N GLY A 65 -5.41 -13.42 -3.07
CA GLY A 65 -4.60 -14.41 -3.78
C GLY A 65 -3.38 -13.82 -4.52
N TYR A 66 -2.96 -12.61 -4.14
CA TYR A 66 -1.73 -11.97 -4.60
C TYR A 66 -0.89 -11.54 -3.41
N THR A 67 0.43 -11.56 -3.56
CA THR A 67 1.35 -10.93 -2.63
C THR A 67 1.56 -9.48 -3.07
N VAL A 68 1.11 -8.53 -2.26
CA VAL A 68 1.27 -7.10 -2.51
C VAL A 68 2.46 -6.60 -1.71
N ILE A 69 3.41 -5.99 -2.42
CA ILE A 69 4.64 -5.45 -1.87
C ILE A 69 4.65 -3.95 -2.11
N ALA A 70 4.64 -3.18 -1.03
CA ALA A 70 4.77 -1.73 -1.04
C ALA A 70 6.12 -1.35 -0.43
N GLU A 71 7.00 -0.84 -1.27
CA GLU A 71 8.34 -0.39 -0.91
C GLU A 71 8.40 1.13 -1.04
N PHE A 72 8.93 1.79 -0.02
CA PHE A 72 9.20 3.22 -0.02
C PHE A 72 10.68 3.39 0.25
N ASP A 73 11.41 3.94 -0.70
CA ASP A 73 12.84 4.24 -0.55
C ASP A 73 13.05 5.74 -0.86
N GLU A 74 13.08 6.09 -2.15
CA GLU A 74 12.95 7.47 -2.65
C GLU A 74 11.52 7.79 -3.12
N GLU A 75 10.85 6.82 -3.74
CA GLU A 75 9.46 6.87 -4.21
C GLU A 75 8.70 5.62 -3.75
N LEU A 76 7.38 5.73 -3.62
CA LEU A 76 6.51 4.58 -3.37
C LEU A 76 6.45 3.67 -4.61
N ARG A 77 7.04 2.48 -4.50
CA ARG A 77 6.92 1.39 -5.46
C ARG A 77 5.92 0.36 -4.96
N ILE A 78 4.95 0.02 -5.79
CA ILE A 78 3.98 -1.04 -5.52
C ILE A 78 4.22 -2.13 -6.56
N THR A 79 4.47 -3.34 -6.09
CA THR A 79 4.62 -4.55 -6.89
C THR A 79 3.66 -5.62 -6.37
N THR A 80 3.23 -6.49 -7.26
CA THR A 80 2.30 -7.57 -6.95
C THR A 80 2.79 -8.84 -7.59
N GLU A 81 2.84 -9.92 -6.82
CA GLU A 81 3.25 -11.23 -7.28
C GLU A 81 2.07 -12.20 -7.11
N GLU A 82 1.78 -13.02 -8.12
CA GLU A 82 0.85 -14.14 -7.92
C GLU A 82 1.47 -15.10 -6.90
N ILE A 83 0.71 -15.45 -5.86
CA ILE A 83 1.11 -16.58 -5.02
C ILE A 83 1.02 -17.82 -5.90
N ALA A 84 2.19 -18.29 -6.35
CA ALA A 84 2.31 -19.60 -6.95
C ALA A 84 1.78 -20.59 -5.92
N SER A 85 0.54 -21.06 -6.14
CA SER A 85 0.01 -22.19 -5.41
C SER A 85 0.92 -23.35 -5.76
N VAL A 86 1.86 -23.65 -4.86
CA VAL A 86 2.56 -24.94 -4.84
C VAL A 86 1.47 -25.95 -4.53
N PHE A 87 0.81 -26.43 -5.59
CA PHE A 87 -0.04 -27.60 -5.53
C PHE A 87 0.86 -28.77 -5.08
N ASP A 88 0.59 -29.29 -3.89
CA ASP A 88 1.14 -30.55 -3.34
C ASP A 88 0.78 -31.74 -4.23
#